data_AF-A0A1I2S7I7-F1
#
_entry.id   AF-A0A1I2S7I7-F1
#
_cell.length_a   1.000
_cell.length_b   1.000
_cell.length_c   1.000
_cell.angle_alpha   90.00
_cell.angle_beta   90.00
_cell.angle_gamma   90.00
#
_symmetry.space_group_name_H-M   'P 1'
#
loop_
_entity.id
_entity.type
_entity.pdbx_description
1 polymer ?
#
loop_
_entity_poly.entity_id
_entity_poly.type
_entity_poly.pdbx_seq_one_letter_code
_entity_poly.pdbx_strand_id
1 'polypeptide(L)'
;MTLRKLAVLLVLPLAIGCKTTHDFPPSADIRAVTETKPLPPASILTDTTASDRYNAQLEAWGERVRAAGVRLCRYFKTEGMKVDCPEAEAKMQEKILPPEEPRQ
;
A
#
# COMPACT_ATOMS: atom_id res chain seq x y z
N MET A 1 36.49 19.08 -42.41
CA MET A 1 36.17 18.78 -40.99
C MET A 1 36.22 17.27 -40.81
N THR A 2 37.15 16.81 -39.97
CA THR A 2 37.59 15.41 -39.83
C THR A 2 36.48 14.48 -39.34
N LEU A 3 36.21 13.42 -40.10
CA LEU A 3 35.23 12.34 -39.87
C LEU A 3 35.29 11.73 -38.44
N ARG A 4 36.44 11.84 -37.77
CA ARG A 4 36.65 11.50 -36.35
C ARG A 4 35.74 12.23 -35.36
N LYS A 5 35.31 13.47 -35.66
CA LYS A 5 34.48 14.26 -34.73
C LYS A 5 33.00 13.84 -34.73
N LEU A 6 32.51 13.22 -35.81
CA LEU A 6 31.12 12.73 -35.87
C LEU A 6 30.91 11.43 -35.08
N ALA A 7 31.92 10.55 -35.04
CA ALA A 7 31.81 9.28 -34.32
C ALA A 7 31.68 9.46 -32.80
N VAL A 8 32.28 10.51 -32.23
CA VAL A 8 32.23 10.78 -30.78
C VAL A 8 30.86 11.35 -30.35
N LEU A 9 30.16 12.04 -31.26
CA LEU A 9 28.85 12.65 -30.97
C LEU A 9 27.68 11.65 -30.98
N LEU A 10 27.85 10.47 -31.57
CA LEU A 10 26.80 9.45 -31.69
C LEU A 10 26.78 8.43 -30.53
N VAL A 11 27.83 8.36 -29.71
CA VAL A 11 27.92 7.39 -28.59
C VAL A 11 27.44 8.01 -27.27
N LEU A 12 27.39 9.34 -27.17
CA LEU A 12 27.01 10.05 -25.94
C LEU A 12 25.53 9.91 -25.48
N PRO A 13 24.51 9.66 -26.32
CA PRO A 13 23.13 9.61 -25.83
C PRO A 13 22.76 8.26 -25.18
N LEU A 14 23.61 7.23 -25.29
CA LEU A 14 23.35 5.90 -24.70
C LEU A 14 23.57 5.84 -23.18
N ALA A 15 24.18 6.88 -22.58
CA ALA A 15 24.47 6.92 -21.15
C ALA A 15 23.37 7.57 -20.28
N ILE A 16 22.27 8.07 -20.86
CA ILE A 16 21.22 8.81 -20.13
C ILE A 16 20.10 7.87 -19.61
N GLY A 17 20.16 6.56 -19.92
CA GLY A 17 19.03 5.64 -19.71
C GLY A 17 18.94 4.85 -18.41
N CYS A 18 19.92 4.89 -17.50
CA CYS A 18 19.86 4.09 -16.27
C CYS A 18 19.50 4.93 -15.05
N LYS A 19 18.25 5.39 -14.97
CA LYS A 19 17.63 5.65 -13.67
C LYS A 19 16.85 4.40 -13.25
N THR A 20 17.57 3.37 -12.81
CA THR A 20 16.99 2.29 -11.99
C THR A 20 16.85 2.79 -10.56
N THR A 21 15.99 3.78 -10.32
CA THR A 21 15.42 3.94 -8.99
C THR A 21 14.37 2.86 -8.86
N HIS A 22 14.76 1.70 -8.30
CA HIS A 22 13.78 0.81 -7.70
C HIS A 22 13.19 1.58 -6.54
N ASP A 23 11.95 2.03 -6.69
CA ASP A 23 11.20 2.66 -5.62
C ASP A 23 10.79 1.56 -4.64
N PHE A 24 11.62 1.31 -3.64
CA PHE A 24 11.28 0.43 -2.52
C PHE A 24 10.00 0.94 -1.83
N PRO A 25 9.18 0.04 -1.26
CA PRO A 25 8.01 0.47 -0.53
C PRO A 25 8.43 1.31 0.69
N PRO A 26 7.57 2.24 1.16
CA PRO A 26 7.85 3.02 2.35
C PRO A 26 8.17 2.12 3.55
N SER A 27 9.24 2.43 4.29
CA SER A 27 9.59 1.70 5.53
C SER A 27 8.48 1.77 6.59
N ALA A 28 7.61 2.79 6.51
CA ALA A 28 6.40 2.91 7.31
C ALA A 28 5.41 1.75 7.08
N ASP A 29 5.32 1.21 5.86
CA ASP A 29 4.43 0.09 5.56
C ASP A 29 4.95 -1.20 6.19
N ILE A 30 6.27 -1.43 6.13
CA ILE A 30 6.94 -2.53 6.83
C ILE A 30 6.69 -2.41 8.34
N ARG A 31 6.91 -1.22 8.90
CA ARG A 31 6.66 -0.96 10.33
C ARG A 31 5.22 -1.28 10.72
N ALA A 32 4.25 -0.84 9.93
CA ALA A 32 2.83 -1.07 10.19
C ALA A 32 2.49 -2.56 10.18
N VAL A 33 2.90 -3.33 9.16
CA VAL A 33 2.57 -4.78 9.11
C VAL A 33 3.33 -5.61 10.16
N THR A 34 4.41 -5.07 10.73
CA THR A 34 5.13 -5.69 11.85
C THR A 34 4.68 -5.16 13.23
N GLU A 35 3.74 -4.21 13.28
CA GLU A 35 3.21 -3.66 14.53
C GLU A 35 2.47 -4.76 15.31
N THR A 36 2.86 -4.97 16.57
CA THR A 36 2.20 -5.97 17.43
C THR A 36 0.72 -5.63 17.60
N LYS A 37 -0.14 -6.65 17.42
CA LYS A 37 -1.57 -6.54 17.71
C LYS A 37 -1.78 -6.12 19.17
N PRO A 38 -2.64 -5.12 19.47
CA PRO A 38 -2.99 -4.76 20.84
C PRO A 38 -3.50 -5.98 21.63
N LEU A 39 -3.00 -6.16 22.85
CA LEU A 39 -3.46 -7.22 23.74
C LEU A 39 -4.72 -6.77 24.50
N PRO A 40 -5.73 -7.64 24.65
CA PRO A 40 -6.91 -7.32 25.43
C PRO A 40 -6.52 -7.18 26.92
N PRO A 41 -6.87 -6.08 27.60
CA PRO A 41 -6.71 -5.99 29.04
C PRO A 41 -7.77 -6.82 29.75
N ALA A 42 -7.47 -7.38 30.92
CA ALA A 42 -8.42 -8.20 31.69
C ALA A 42 -9.73 -7.45 32.02
N SER A 43 -9.68 -6.12 32.13
CA SER A 43 -10.84 -5.27 32.43
C SER A 43 -11.96 -5.34 31.39
N ILE A 44 -11.68 -5.71 30.13
CA ILE A 44 -12.74 -5.80 29.10
C ILE A 44 -13.82 -6.83 29.44
N LEU A 45 -13.53 -7.79 30.33
CA LEU A 45 -14.47 -8.83 30.74
C LEU A 45 -15.59 -8.29 31.64
N THR A 46 -15.38 -7.15 32.27
CA THR A 46 -16.28 -6.61 33.30
C THR A 46 -16.63 -5.14 33.10
N ASP A 47 -15.88 -4.40 32.27
CA ASP A 47 -16.08 -2.98 31.99
C ASP A 47 -16.36 -2.77 30.49
N THR A 48 -17.58 -2.33 30.18
CA THR A 48 -18.02 -2.07 28.80
C THR A 48 -17.24 -0.92 28.17
N THR A 49 -16.87 0.10 28.94
CA THR A 49 -16.08 1.23 28.43
C THR A 49 -14.65 0.77 28.08
N ALA A 50 -14.08 -0.14 28.87
CA ALA A 50 -12.79 -0.74 28.54
C ALA A 50 -12.88 -1.61 27.27
N SER A 51 -13.96 -2.37 27.10
CA SER A 51 -14.23 -3.15 25.90
C SER A 51 -14.33 -2.26 24.66
N ASP A 52 -15.12 -1.18 24.71
CA ASP A 52 -15.33 -0.28 23.59
C ASP A 52 -14.02 0.41 23.15
N ARG A 53 -13.21 0.87 24.10
CA ARG A 53 -11.89 1.45 23.80
C ARG A 53 -10.95 0.44 23.17
N TYR A 54 -10.93 -0.80 23.67
CA TYR A 54 -10.10 -1.86 23.09
C TYR A 54 -10.55 -2.21 21.67
N ASN A 55 -11.86 -2.33 21.43
CA ASN A 55 -12.40 -2.57 20.09
C ASN A 55 -12.03 -1.44 19.13
N ALA A 56 -12.21 -0.18 19.52
CA ALA A 56 -11.81 0.96 18.69
C ALA A 56 -10.30 0.96 18.38
N GLN A 57 -9.46 0.64 19.37
CA GLN A 57 -8.02 0.51 19.17
C GLN A 57 -7.67 -0.63 18.21
N LEU A 58 -8.37 -1.76 18.35
CA LEU A 58 -8.16 -2.95 17.54
C LEU A 58 -8.55 -2.70 16.07
N GLU A 59 -9.70 -2.06 15.83
CA GLU A 59 -10.13 -1.68 14.48
C GLU A 59 -9.15 -0.68 13.85
N ALA A 60 -8.71 0.33 14.60
CA ALA A 60 -7.72 1.29 14.13
C ALA A 60 -6.38 0.63 13.79
N TRP A 61 -5.94 -0.35 14.57
CA TRP A 61 -4.74 -1.15 14.27
C TRP A 61 -4.96 -1.99 13.00
N GLY A 62 -6.10 -2.68 12.90
CA GLY A 62 -6.44 -3.53 11.76
C GLY A 62 -6.45 -2.76 10.45
N GLU A 63 -7.06 -1.58 10.43
CA GLU A 63 -7.12 -0.71 9.25
C GLU A 63 -5.71 -0.28 8.78
N ARG A 64 -4.85 0.15 9.72
CA ARG A 64 -3.47 0.54 9.38
C ARG A 64 -2.66 -0.62 8.80
N VAL A 65 -2.72 -1.78 9.44
CA VAL A 65 -2.02 -3.00 9.00
C VAL A 65 -2.53 -3.43 7.63
N ARG A 66 -3.85 -3.43 7.44
CA ARG A 66 -4.52 -3.80 6.19
C ARG A 66 -4.08 -2.88 5.06
N ALA A 67 -4.18 -1.57 5.24
CA ALA A 67 -3.81 -0.59 4.23
C ALA A 67 -2.33 -0.70 3.81
N ALA A 68 -1.42 -0.89 4.78
CA ALA A 68 0.00 -1.11 4.52
C ALA A 68 0.25 -2.43 3.77
N GLY A 69 -0.39 -3.52 4.21
CA GLY A 69 -0.29 -4.83 3.58
C GLY A 69 -0.75 -4.82 2.11
N VAL A 70 -1.81 -4.08 1.77
CA VAL A 70 -2.25 -3.90 0.37
C VAL A 70 -1.16 -3.26 -0.48
N ARG A 71 -0.55 -2.17 0.01
CA ARG A 71 0.50 -1.46 -0.73
C ARG A 71 1.72 -2.36 -0.95
N LEU A 72 2.15 -3.07 0.10
CA LEU A 72 3.23 -4.05 0.01
C LEU A 72 2.91 -5.19 -0.96
N CYS A 73 1.69 -5.74 -0.92
CA CYS A 73 1.26 -6.78 -1.84
C CYS A 73 1.39 -6.31 -3.29
N ARG A 74 0.88 -5.11 -3.60
CA ARG A 74 0.94 -4.56 -4.96
C ARG A 74 2.38 -4.33 -5.42
N TYR A 75 3.23 -3.83 -4.52
CA TYR A 75 4.67 -3.73 -4.80
C TYR A 75 5.24 -5.10 -5.20
N PHE A 76 5.10 -6.13 -4.36
CA PHE A 76 5.66 -7.45 -4.66
C PHE A 76 5.03 -8.12 -5.89
N LYS A 77 3.75 -7.86 -6.17
CA LYS A 77 3.09 -8.30 -7.41
C LYS A 77 3.73 -7.68 -8.65
N THR A 78 4.03 -6.37 -8.61
CA THR A 78 4.76 -5.67 -9.68
C THR A 78 6.18 -6.22 -9.84
N GLU A 79 6.83 -6.60 -8.74
CA GLU A 79 8.14 -7.27 -8.73
C GLU A 79 8.10 -8.74 -9.20
N GLY A 80 6.95 -9.25 -9.66
CA GLY A 80 6.80 -10.58 -10.23
C GLY A 80 6.46 -11.69 -9.23
N MET A 81 6.18 -11.34 -7.97
CA MET A 81 5.69 -12.32 -6.99
C MET A 81 4.26 -12.77 -7.36
N LYS A 82 4.03 -14.07 -7.33
CA LYS A 82 2.70 -14.66 -7.59
C LYS A 82 1.81 -14.52 -6.35
N VAL A 83 1.13 -13.39 -6.24
CA VAL A 83 0.20 -13.07 -5.14
C VAL A 83 -1.09 -12.42 -5.65
N ASP A 84 -2.20 -12.72 -4.97
CA ASP A 84 -3.49 -12.09 -5.21
C ASP A 84 -3.68 -10.88 -4.29
N CYS A 85 -3.50 -9.69 -4.87
CA CYS A 85 -3.69 -8.44 -4.15
C CYS A 85 -5.09 -7.88 -4.40
N PRO A 86 -5.83 -7.51 -3.34
CA PRO A 86 -7.15 -6.92 -3.50
C PRO A 86 -7.09 -5.58 -4.25
N GLU A 87 -8.11 -5.36 -5.09
CA GLU A 87 -8.32 -4.10 -5.78
C GLU A 87 -8.55 -2.96 -4.78
N ALA A 88 -8.35 -1.70 -5.22
CA ALA A 88 -8.63 -0.55 -4.37
C ALA A 88 -10.12 -0.52 -4.02
N GLU A 89 -10.43 -0.21 -2.75
CA GLU A 89 -11.78 -0.30 -2.17
C GLU A 89 -12.84 0.53 -2.89
N ALA A 90 -12.44 1.47 -3.75
CA ALA A 90 -13.31 2.21 -4.65
C ALA A 90 -14.29 1.32 -5.43
N LYS A 91 -13.88 0.09 -5.79
CA LYS A 91 -14.74 -0.85 -6.53
C LYS A 91 -15.72 -1.65 -5.66
N MET A 92 -15.54 -1.69 -4.34
CA MET A 92 -16.42 -2.45 -3.45
C MET A 92 -17.58 -1.60 -2.92
N GLN A 93 -17.36 -0.29 -2.73
CA GLN A 93 -18.39 0.64 -2.28
C GLN A 93 -19.51 0.82 -3.31
N GLU A 94 -19.19 0.77 -4.61
CA GLU A 94 -20.18 0.82 -5.69
C GLU A 94 -21.17 -0.36 -5.65
N LYS A 95 -20.74 -1.52 -5.13
CA LYS A 95 -21.61 -2.70 -5.00
C LYS A 95 -22.53 -2.66 -3.78
N ILE A 96 -22.22 -1.82 -2.79
CA ILE A 96 -22.92 -1.76 -1.50
C ILE A 96 -23.94 -0.62 -1.47
N LEU A 97 -23.76 0.42 -2.30
CA LEU A 97 -24.73 1.50 -2.40
C LEU A 97 -25.97 1.01 -3.19
N PRO A 98 -27.19 1.12 -2.65
CA PRO A 98 -28.38 0.93 -3.47
C PRO A 98 -28.37 1.95 -4.62
N PRO A 99 -28.91 1.62 -5.81
CA PRO A 99 -29.01 2.58 -6.90
C PRO A 99 -29.75 3.82 -6.39
N GLU A 100 -29.21 5.02 -6.65
CA GLU A 100 -29.88 6.27 -6.29
C GLU A 100 -31.28 6.28 -6.91
N GLU A 101 -32.31 6.33 -6.06
CA GLU A 101 -33.68 6.51 -6.50
C GLU A 101 -33.80 7.88 -7.18
N PRO A 102 -34.40 7.99 -8.38
CA PRO A 102 -34.55 9.25 -9.07
C PRO A 102 -35.27 10.25 -8.16
N ARG A 103 -34.60 11.37 -7.86
CA ARG A 103 -35.21 12.48 -7.14
C ARG A 103 -36.32 13.06 -8.05
N GLN A 104 -37.58 12.83 -7.66
CA GLN A 104 -38.76 13.43 -8.31
C GLN A 104 -38.78 14.94 -8.14
#